data_AF-A0A1I2RMV3-F1
#
_entry.id   AF-A0A1I2RMV3-F1
#
_cell.length_a   1.000
_cell.length_b   1.000
_cell.length_c   1.000
_cell.angle_alpha   90.00
_cell.angle_beta   90.00
_cell.angle_gamma   90.00
#
_symmetry.space_group_name_H-M   'P 1'
#
loop_
_entity.id
_entity.type
_entity.pdbx_description
1 polymer ?
#
loop_
_entity_poly.entity_id
_entity_poly.type
_entity_poly.pdbx_seq_one_letter_code
_entity_poly.pdbx_strand_id
1 'polypeptide(L)'
;MVKQKVVAFLDILGWKSLVASAEADPTAAAGVVQTALRIMRETPCNNSHHGVYFSVFSDSLLISADPTPGGLSAVLQMAESVSMNLISQCEVLVRGGIVLGPLFHNERGEWGSALAGAHQLCEMKGAPGRIACSNEVAQLVEVIYRENSAQLLRSHRIRGRAEHYINTLWHFEYPDPRNPRPGQLALEGEAERIAALIRRNLTSHRPAKVKRKWLWFRASWNRSVRRHGVLTKVPRAT
;
A
#
# COMPACT_ATOMS: atom_id res chain seq x y z
N MET A 1 -13.40 -0.20 25.17
CA MET A 1 -14.75 -0.08 24.58
C MET A 1 -14.63 0.01 23.07
N VAL A 2 -15.45 -0.75 22.33
CA VAL A 2 -15.52 -0.70 20.86
C VAL A 2 -16.01 0.68 20.41
N LYS A 3 -15.38 1.26 19.39
CA LYS A 3 -15.74 2.57 18.82
C LYS A 3 -15.64 2.55 17.30
N GLN A 4 -16.27 3.51 16.63
CA GLN A 4 -16.07 3.71 15.20
C GLN A 4 -14.61 4.13 14.93
N LYS A 5 -13.93 3.41 14.04
CA LYS A 5 -12.52 3.62 13.68
C LYS A 5 -12.34 3.49 12.17
N VAL A 6 -11.37 4.21 11.61
CA VAL A 6 -10.80 3.89 10.30
C VAL A 6 -9.80 2.77 10.52
N VAL A 7 -9.92 1.67 9.79
CA VAL A 7 -9.14 0.45 10.01
C VAL A 7 -8.54 0.00 8.69
N ALA A 8 -7.21 -0.13 8.64
CA ALA A 8 -6.47 -0.70 7.54
C ALA A 8 -5.87 -2.05 7.92
N PHE A 9 -6.09 -3.05 7.09
CA PHE A 9 -5.41 -4.34 7.17
C PHE A 9 -4.54 -4.51 5.94
N LEU A 10 -3.24 -4.71 6.13
CA LEU A 10 -2.23 -4.85 5.08
C LEU A 10 -1.57 -6.23 5.19
N ASP A 11 -1.27 -6.85 4.05
CA ASP A 11 -0.71 -8.21 3.95
C ASP A 11 0.36 -8.29 2.84
N ILE A 12 1.50 -8.91 3.14
CA ILE A 12 2.64 -9.03 2.21
C ILE A 12 2.39 -10.15 1.17
N LEU A 13 2.40 -9.78 -0.11
CA LEU A 13 2.13 -10.73 -1.20
C LEU A 13 3.27 -11.69 -1.48
N GLY A 14 3.05 -12.95 -1.13
CA GLY A 14 3.99 -14.05 -1.38
C GLY A 14 4.87 -14.35 -0.17
N TRP A 15 4.49 -13.89 1.02
CA TRP A 15 5.21 -14.11 2.27
C TRP A 15 5.60 -15.57 2.51
N LYS A 16 4.66 -16.51 2.37
CA LYS A 16 4.93 -17.95 2.54
C LYS A 16 6.10 -18.44 1.68
N SER A 17 6.20 -17.96 0.43
CA SER A 17 7.31 -18.32 -0.45
C SER A 17 8.62 -17.69 -0.01
N LEU A 18 8.57 -16.47 0.51
CA LEU A 18 9.74 -15.75 1.00
C LEU A 18 10.33 -16.43 2.24
N VAL A 19 9.46 -16.82 3.19
CA VAL A 19 9.87 -17.56 4.40
C VAL A 19 10.45 -18.91 4.05
N ALA A 20 9.79 -19.69 3.19
CA ALA A 20 10.32 -20.99 2.76
C ALA A 20 11.70 -20.87 2.07
N SER A 21 11.91 -19.82 1.27
CA SER A 21 13.23 -19.54 0.70
C SER A 21 14.27 -19.16 1.76
N ALA A 22 13.88 -18.43 2.80
CA ALA A 22 14.77 -18.07 3.91
C ALA A 22 15.14 -19.26 4.80
N GLU A 23 14.22 -20.22 4.98
CA GLU A 23 14.49 -21.47 5.69
C GLU A 23 15.47 -22.36 4.91
N ALA A 24 15.38 -22.36 3.58
CA ALA A 24 16.26 -23.15 2.70
C ALA A 24 17.65 -22.51 2.48
N ASP A 25 17.73 -21.18 2.41
CA ASP A 25 18.98 -20.42 2.28
C ASP A 25 18.98 -19.21 3.23
N PRO A 26 19.53 -19.37 4.46
CA PRO A 26 19.51 -18.34 5.49
C PRO A 26 20.34 -17.08 5.22
N THR A 27 21.05 -16.99 4.10
CA THR A 27 21.96 -15.86 3.84
C THR A 27 21.20 -14.63 3.33
N ALA A 28 20.83 -14.60 2.06
CA ALA A 28 20.18 -13.44 1.44
C ALA A 28 18.67 -13.38 1.72
N ALA A 29 17.99 -14.53 1.74
CA ALA A 29 16.53 -14.55 1.87
C ALA A 29 16.07 -14.22 3.31
N ALA A 30 16.84 -14.60 4.33
CA ALA A 30 16.56 -14.19 5.71
C ALA A 30 16.68 -12.66 5.90
N GLY A 31 17.65 -12.02 5.24
CA GLY A 31 17.80 -10.57 5.26
C GLY A 31 16.57 -9.82 4.73
N VAL A 32 15.94 -10.33 3.67
CA VAL A 32 14.71 -9.75 3.11
C VAL A 32 13.53 -9.92 4.06
N VAL A 33 13.35 -11.12 4.65
CA VAL A 33 12.31 -11.39 5.66
C VAL A 33 12.45 -10.45 6.87
N GLN A 34 13.66 -10.35 7.41
CA GLN A 34 13.94 -9.47 8.56
C GLN A 34 13.68 -8.00 8.23
N THR A 35 14.13 -7.55 7.05
CA THR A 35 13.90 -6.16 6.60
C THR A 35 12.41 -5.87 6.42
N ALA A 36 11.64 -6.82 5.86
CA ALA A 36 10.21 -6.66 5.69
C ALA A 36 9.47 -6.56 7.03
N LEU A 37 9.79 -7.42 8.00
CA LEU A 37 9.22 -7.35 9.36
C LEU A 37 9.61 -6.05 10.07
N ARG A 38 10.86 -5.60 9.88
CA ARG A 38 11.34 -4.33 10.42
C ARG A 38 10.54 -3.16 9.86
N ILE A 39 10.34 -3.11 8.54
CA ILE A 39 9.53 -2.07 7.89
C ILE A 39 8.09 -2.06 8.42
N MET A 40 7.47 -3.24 8.57
CA MET A 40 6.10 -3.35 9.12
C MET A 40 5.98 -2.85 10.56
N ARG A 41 7.06 -2.96 11.36
CA ARG A 41 7.08 -2.55 12.78
C ARG A 41 7.53 -1.11 13.00
N GLU A 42 8.44 -0.60 12.18
CA GLU A 42 9.11 0.68 12.40
C GLU A 42 8.56 1.81 11.53
N THR A 43 7.90 1.51 10.40
CA THR A 43 7.29 2.54 9.54
C THR A 43 6.01 3.14 10.15
N PRO A 44 5.04 2.35 10.64
CA PRO A 44 3.89 2.93 11.33
C PRO A 44 4.30 3.49 12.70
N CYS A 45 3.60 4.53 13.15
CA CYS A 45 3.83 5.11 14.47
C CYS A 45 2.52 5.23 15.23
N ASN A 46 2.55 4.90 16.53
CA ASN A 46 1.40 5.14 17.39
C ASN A 46 1.24 6.64 17.62
N ASN A 47 0.02 7.12 17.58
CA ASN A 47 -0.32 8.52 17.86
C ASN A 47 -1.62 8.57 18.64
N SER A 48 -1.51 8.62 19.96
CA SER A 48 -2.66 8.65 20.87
C SER A 48 -3.55 9.89 20.68
N HIS A 49 -3.01 11.01 20.19
CA HIS A 49 -3.78 12.23 19.93
C HIS A 49 -4.86 12.04 18.85
N HIS A 50 -4.62 11.14 17.89
CA HIS A 50 -5.59 10.78 16.86
C HIS A 50 -6.14 9.35 17.04
N GLY A 51 -5.93 8.77 18.22
CA GLY A 51 -6.33 7.41 18.55
C GLY A 51 -5.76 6.37 17.60
N VAL A 52 -4.53 6.60 17.10
CA VAL A 52 -3.82 5.74 16.15
C VAL A 52 -3.10 4.63 16.90
N TYR A 53 -3.43 3.39 16.54
CA TYR A 53 -2.81 2.18 17.04
C TYR A 53 -2.44 1.28 15.87
N PHE A 54 -1.35 0.54 16.00
CA PHE A 54 -1.03 -0.53 15.05
C PHE A 54 -0.60 -1.82 15.76
N SER A 55 -0.88 -2.95 15.11
CA SER A 55 -0.47 -4.29 15.53
C SER A 55 0.14 -5.01 14.33
N VAL A 56 1.29 -5.66 14.52
CA VAL A 56 1.91 -6.50 13.49
C VAL A 56 1.79 -7.96 13.91
N PHE A 57 1.23 -8.79 13.02
CA PHE A 57 1.13 -10.22 13.23
C PHE A 57 1.62 -10.96 11.98
N SER A 58 2.73 -11.70 12.11
CA SER A 58 3.41 -12.35 10.98
C SER A 58 3.71 -11.34 9.86
N ASP A 59 3.03 -11.48 8.72
CA ASP A 59 3.10 -10.70 7.48
C ASP A 59 1.98 -9.69 7.31
N SER A 60 1.16 -9.57 8.34
CA SER A 60 0.02 -8.66 8.37
C SER A 60 0.27 -7.48 9.30
N LEU A 61 -0.20 -6.31 8.89
CA LEU A 61 -0.20 -5.08 9.67
C LEU A 61 -1.64 -4.57 9.78
N LEU A 62 -2.11 -4.41 11.01
CA LEU A 62 -3.35 -3.74 11.33
C LEU A 62 -3.03 -2.32 11.79
N ILE A 63 -3.66 -1.32 11.20
CA ILE A 63 -3.62 0.08 11.64
C ILE A 63 -5.06 0.50 11.91
N SER A 64 -5.30 1.16 13.03
CA SER A 64 -6.58 1.80 13.31
C SER A 64 -6.40 3.23 13.80
N ALA A 65 -7.37 4.09 13.53
CA ALA A 65 -7.37 5.47 13.98
C ALA A 65 -8.79 5.99 14.20
N ASP A 66 -8.94 7.07 14.97
CA ASP A 66 -10.22 7.75 15.08
C ASP A 66 -10.63 8.34 13.71
N PRO A 67 -11.94 8.37 13.38
CA PRO A 67 -12.44 8.87 12.09
C PRO A 67 -12.44 10.41 12.03
N THR A 68 -11.29 11.00 12.34
CA THR A 68 -11.00 12.42 12.27
C THR A 68 -10.11 12.69 11.05
N PRO A 69 -9.99 13.95 10.58
CA PRO A 69 -9.03 14.29 9.54
C PRO A 69 -7.61 13.81 9.83
N GLY A 70 -7.11 14.01 11.06
CA GLY A 70 -5.79 13.56 11.47
C GLY A 70 -5.65 12.03 11.47
N GLY A 71 -6.63 11.31 12.02
CA GLY A 71 -6.61 9.85 12.08
C GLY A 71 -6.72 9.19 10.71
N LEU A 72 -7.60 9.69 9.83
CA LEU A 72 -7.70 9.23 8.45
C LEU A 72 -6.40 9.47 7.68
N SER A 73 -5.83 10.67 7.81
CA SER A 73 -4.54 11.02 7.21
C SER A 73 -3.44 10.06 7.64
N ALA A 74 -3.38 9.76 8.95
CA ALA A 74 -2.40 8.84 9.51
C ALA A 74 -2.53 7.43 8.92
N VAL A 75 -3.75 6.89 8.84
CA VAL A 75 -3.97 5.55 8.26
C VAL A 75 -3.55 5.50 6.79
N LEU A 76 -3.95 6.49 5.99
CA LEU A 76 -3.63 6.53 4.56
C LEU A 76 -2.12 6.67 4.33
N GLN A 77 -1.46 7.59 5.05
CA GLN A 77 -0.02 7.82 4.93
C GLN A 77 0.78 6.61 5.41
N MET A 78 0.43 6.01 6.56
CA MET A 78 1.13 4.82 7.05
C MET A 78 0.99 3.64 6.08
N ALA A 79 -0.21 3.42 5.54
CA ALA A 79 -0.43 2.36 4.57
C ALA A 79 0.36 2.57 3.26
N GLU A 80 0.44 3.81 2.80
CA GLU A 80 1.23 4.20 1.64
C GLU A 80 2.75 4.05 1.90
N SER A 81 3.25 4.59 3.01
CA SER A 81 4.66 4.55 3.37
C SER A 81 5.15 3.13 3.61
N VAL A 82 4.36 2.28 4.29
CA VAL A 82 4.67 0.85 4.45
C VAL A 82 4.75 0.17 3.08
N SER A 83 3.78 0.41 2.20
CA SER A 83 3.79 -0.16 0.85
C SER A 83 5.03 0.28 0.07
N MET A 84 5.40 1.56 0.13
CA MET A 84 6.52 2.09 -0.62
C MET A 84 7.86 1.60 -0.09
N ASN A 85 8.05 1.56 1.23
CA ASN A 85 9.26 1.03 1.86
C ASN A 85 9.46 -0.46 1.55
N LEU A 86 8.39 -1.26 1.56
CA LEU A 86 8.46 -2.67 1.20
C LEU A 86 8.81 -2.89 -0.28
N ILE A 87 8.32 -2.04 -1.18
CA ILE A 87 8.66 -2.10 -2.60
C ILE A 87 10.13 -1.74 -2.82
N SER A 88 10.59 -0.63 -2.22
CA SER A 88 11.92 -0.07 -2.48
C SER A 88 13.05 -0.88 -1.82
N GLN A 89 12.82 -1.42 -0.62
CA GLN A 89 13.86 -2.12 0.15
C GLN A 89 13.77 -3.64 0.06
N CYS A 90 12.57 -4.20 -0.08
CA CYS A 90 12.36 -5.65 -0.05
C CYS A 90 11.86 -6.23 -1.37
N GLU A 91 11.54 -5.39 -2.36
CA GLU A 91 11.00 -5.81 -3.66
C GLU A 91 9.69 -6.62 -3.56
N VAL A 92 8.94 -6.43 -2.47
CA VAL A 92 7.66 -7.10 -2.21
C VAL A 92 6.50 -6.12 -2.36
N LEU A 93 5.35 -6.64 -2.78
CA LEU A 93 4.12 -5.88 -2.93
C LEU A 93 3.20 -6.17 -1.74
N VAL A 94 2.41 -5.19 -1.35
CA VAL A 94 1.39 -5.31 -0.30
C VAL A 94 0.00 -5.30 -0.91
N ARG A 95 -0.92 -6.08 -0.36
CA ARG A 95 -2.36 -5.91 -0.56
C ARG A 95 -3.00 -5.47 0.75
N GLY A 96 -4.17 -4.85 0.67
CA GLY A 96 -4.87 -4.47 1.89
C GLY A 96 -6.30 -4.03 1.68
N GLY A 97 -6.99 -3.78 2.78
CA GLY A 97 -8.34 -3.25 2.83
C GLY A 97 -8.46 -2.17 3.91
N ILE A 98 -9.08 -1.04 3.58
CA ILE A 98 -9.41 0.04 4.51
C ILE A 98 -10.93 0.18 4.63
N VAL A 99 -11.42 0.06 5.85
CA VAL A 99 -12.84 0.17 6.18
C VAL A 99 -13.08 1.16 7.31
N LEU A 100 -14.29 1.70 7.38
CA LEU A 100 -14.77 2.49 8.49
C LEU A 100 -15.78 1.63 9.27
N GLY A 101 -15.52 1.36 10.54
CA GLY A 101 -16.39 0.46 11.31
C GLY A 101 -16.05 0.36 12.80
N PRO A 102 -16.84 -0.42 13.55
CA PRO A 102 -16.60 -0.62 14.97
C PRO A 102 -15.38 -1.52 15.21
N LEU A 103 -14.43 -1.00 15.99
CA LEU A 103 -13.22 -1.69 16.43
C LEU A 103 -12.86 -1.28 17.87
N PHE A 104 -12.44 -2.24 18.67
CA PHE A 104 -11.58 -2.00 19.82
C PHE A 104 -10.15 -2.31 19.42
N HIS A 105 -9.23 -1.38 19.67
CA HIS A 105 -7.79 -1.58 19.43
C HIS A 105 -7.01 -0.76 20.45
N ASN A 106 -6.16 -1.44 21.21
CA ASN A 106 -5.18 -0.84 22.11
C ASN A 106 -3.98 -1.79 22.26
N GLU A 107 -3.06 -1.48 23.18
CA GLU A 107 -1.87 -2.29 23.46
C GLU A 107 -2.16 -3.73 23.92
N ARG A 108 -3.37 -4.00 24.42
CA ARG A 108 -3.77 -5.33 24.90
C ARG A 108 -4.39 -6.21 23.81
N GLY A 109 -4.69 -5.64 22.65
CA GLY A 109 -5.20 -6.36 21.50
C GLY A 109 -6.31 -5.64 20.76
N GLU A 110 -6.90 -6.37 19.82
CA GLU A 110 -7.85 -5.86 18.85
C GLU A 110 -9.02 -6.83 18.61
N TRP A 111 -10.24 -6.29 18.49
CA TRP A 111 -11.40 -7.05 18.05
C TRP A 111 -12.51 -6.12 17.54
N GLY A 112 -13.28 -6.59 16.56
CA GLY A 112 -14.41 -5.86 16.00
C GLY A 112 -14.72 -6.28 14.57
N SER A 113 -15.93 -5.98 14.11
CA SER A 113 -16.36 -6.33 12.74
C SER A 113 -15.59 -5.55 11.68
N ALA A 114 -15.04 -4.37 12.01
CA ALA A 114 -14.19 -3.62 11.09
C ALA A 114 -12.91 -4.39 10.72
N LEU A 115 -12.30 -5.13 11.65
CA LEU A 115 -11.13 -5.94 11.35
C LEU A 115 -11.46 -7.03 10.32
N ALA A 116 -12.55 -7.76 10.55
CA ALA A 116 -13.03 -8.79 9.63
C ALA A 116 -13.37 -8.20 8.26
N GLY A 117 -14.02 -7.02 8.23
CA GLY A 117 -14.35 -6.31 7.00
C GLY A 117 -13.11 -5.86 6.21
N ALA A 118 -12.08 -5.35 6.88
CA ALA A 118 -10.82 -4.96 6.26
C ALA A 118 -10.07 -6.16 5.67
N HIS A 119 -10.00 -7.26 6.42
CA HIS A 119 -9.43 -8.52 5.94
C HIS A 119 -10.20 -9.08 4.74
N GLN A 120 -11.54 -9.09 4.81
CA GLN A 120 -12.37 -9.57 3.70
C GLN A 120 -12.19 -8.70 2.45
N LEU A 121 -12.08 -7.37 2.61
CA LEU A 121 -11.83 -6.44 1.51
C LEU A 121 -10.46 -6.69 0.86
N CYS A 122 -9.44 -7.02 1.67
CA CYS A 122 -8.11 -7.42 1.22
C CYS A 122 -8.14 -8.68 0.32
N GLU A 123 -8.96 -9.67 0.68
CA GLU A 123 -9.11 -10.92 -0.09
C GLU A 123 -9.98 -10.75 -1.35
N MET A 124 -11.11 -10.03 -1.26
CA MET A 124 -12.13 -10.02 -2.31
C MET A 124 -11.80 -9.14 -3.52
N LYS A 125 -11.13 -7.99 -3.34
CA LYS A 125 -10.90 -7.03 -4.45
C LYS A 125 -9.66 -7.33 -5.29
N GLY A 126 -9.61 -8.56 -5.82
CA GLY A 126 -9.31 -8.95 -7.20
C GLY A 126 -7.96 -8.61 -7.88
N ALA A 127 -7.26 -7.52 -7.55
CA ALA A 127 -5.98 -7.20 -8.18
C ALA A 127 -4.83 -7.19 -7.16
N PRO A 128 -3.75 -7.94 -7.45
CA PRO A 128 -2.61 -8.07 -6.56
C PRO A 128 -1.87 -6.73 -6.44
N GLY A 129 -1.51 -6.35 -5.22
CA GLY A 129 -0.67 -5.18 -4.95
C GLY A 129 -1.46 -3.90 -4.66
N ARG A 130 -2.75 -4.02 -4.29
CA ARG A 130 -3.64 -2.88 -4.03
C ARG A 130 -4.10 -2.85 -2.59
N ILE A 131 -4.21 -1.65 -2.05
CA ILE A 131 -4.86 -1.37 -0.77
C ILE A 131 -6.22 -0.76 -1.09
N ALA A 132 -7.26 -1.59 -1.05
CA ALA A 132 -8.62 -1.20 -1.41
C ALA A 132 -9.29 -0.41 -0.28
N CYS A 133 -10.23 0.46 -0.63
CA CYS A 133 -11.05 1.20 0.32
C CYS A 133 -12.52 0.80 0.18
N SER A 134 -13.22 0.79 1.31
CA SER A 134 -14.68 0.79 1.38
C SER A 134 -15.25 2.11 0.83
N ASN A 135 -16.54 2.11 0.50
CA ASN A 135 -17.19 3.31 -0.03
C ASN A 135 -17.31 4.39 1.04
N GLU A 136 -17.51 3.98 2.29
CA GLU A 136 -17.60 4.85 3.46
C GLU A 136 -16.29 5.60 3.69
N VAL A 137 -15.15 4.92 3.52
CA VAL A 137 -13.82 5.57 3.59
C VAL A 137 -13.62 6.52 2.41
N ALA A 138 -14.06 6.14 1.20
CA ALA A 138 -13.94 7.01 0.03
C ALA A 138 -14.76 8.30 0.20
N GLN A 139 -15.99 8.19 0.68
CA GLN A 139 -16.85 9.34 1.01
C GLN A 139 -16.20 10.22 2.09
N LEU A 140 -15.63 9.61 3.14
CA LEU A 140 -14.95 10.35 4.20
C LEU A 140 -13.75 11.13 3.66
N VAL A 141 -12.96 10.54 2.75
CA VAL A 141 -11.85 11.24 2.06
C VAL A 141 -12.36 12.39 1.20
N GLU A 142 -13.44 12.18 0.44
CA GLU A 142 -14.03 13.24 -0.40
C GLU A 142 -14.51 14.42 0.44
N VAL A 143 -15.16 14.17 1.58
CA VAL A 143 -15.63 15.21 2.50
C VAL A 143 -14.48 16.01 3.11
N ILE A 144 -13.42 15.32 3.57
CA ILE A 144 -12.31 15.95 4.30
C ILE A 144 -11.33 16.66 3.37
N TYR A 145 -10.97 16.04 2.24
CA TYR A 145 -9.90 16.53 1.36
C TYR A 145 -10.40 17.19 0.07
N ARG A 146 -11.70 17.06 -0.25
CA ARG A 146 -12.35 17.73 -1.39
C ARG A 146 -11.58 17.52 -2.70
N GLU A 147 -11.06 18.59 -3.29
CA GLU A 147 -10.31 18.60 -4.55
C GLU A 147 -9.02 17.77 -4.51
N ASN A 148 -8.46 17.54 -3.31
CA ASN A 148 -7.24 16.73 -3.12
C ASN A 148 -7.52 15.23 -2.95
N SER A 149 -8.80 14.80 -2.90
CA SER A 149 -9.18 13.40 -2.74
C SER A 149 -8.57 12.47 -3.80
N ALA A 150 -8.47 12.93 -5.05
CA ALA A 150 -7.91 12.18 -6.18
C ALA A 150 -6.39 11.94 -6.09
N GLN A 151 -5.68 12.70 -5.24
CA GLN A 151 -4.27 12.47 -4.92
C GLN A 151 -4.12 11.27 -4.00
N LEU A 152 -5.03 11.12 -3.03
CA LEU A 152 -5.00 10.08 -2.00
C LEU A 152 -5.64 8.77 -2.47
N LEU A 153 -6.78 8.85 -3.17
CA LEU A 153 -7.54 7.71 -3.64
C LEU A 153 -7.67 7.69 -5.16
N ARG A 154 -7.70 6.48 -5.70
CA ARG A 154 -8.09 6.18 -7.08
C ARG A 154 -9.39 5.42 -7.09
N SER A 155 -10.16 5.66 -8.14
CA SER A 155 -11.44 5.00 -8.37
C SER A 155 -11.45 4.38 -9.76
N HIS A 156 -11.96 3.16 -9.88
CA HIS A 156 -12.26 2.55 -11.16
C HIS A 156 -13.62 1.85 -11.10
N ARG A 157 -14.29 1.74 -12.25
CA ARG A 157 -15.55 1.01 -12.35
C ARG A 157 -15.28 -0.40 -12.86
N ILE A 158 -15.70 -1.40 -12.09
CA ILE A 158 -15.75 -2.81 -12.53
C ILE A 158 -17.19 -3.25 -12.51
N ARG A 159 -17.71 -3.73 -13.64
CA ARG A 159 -19.09 -4.24 -13.76
C ARG A 159 -20.13 -3.27 -13.17
N GLY A 160 -19.94 -1.97 -13.43
CA GLY A 160 -20.83 -0.90 -12.95
C GLY A 160 -20.62 -0.46 -11.49
N ARG A 161 -19.80 -1.16 -10.69
CA ARG A 161 -19.52 -0.78 -9.29
C ARG A 161 -18.21 0.01 -9.20
N ALA A 162 -18.23 1.10 -8.43
CA ALA A 162 -17.02 1.85 -8.11
C ALA A 162 -16.17 1.07 -7.11
N GLU A 163 -14.89 0.91 -7.42
CA GLU A 163 -13.88 0.38 -6.51
C GLU A 163 -12.85 1.48 -6.24
N HIS A 164 -12.67 1.78 -4.95
CA HIS A 164 -11.71 2.75 -4.46
C HIS A 164 -10.47 2.05 -3.91
N TYR A 165 -9.30 2.65 -4.09
CA TYR A 165 -8.02 2.16 -3.56
C TYR A 165 -7.03 3.30 -3.35
N ILE A 166 -6.06 3.13 -2.45
CA ILE A 166 -5.03 4.15 -2.21
C ILE A 166 -4.16 4.37 -3.45
N ASN A 167 -3.87 5.63 -3.76
CA ASN A 167 -2.87 5.99 -4.75
C ASN A 167 -1.46 5.89 -4.16
N THR A 168 -0.95 4.67 -3.96
CA THR A 168 0.39 4.45 -3.37
C THR A 168 1.54 5.04 -4.19
N LEU A 169 1.30 5.43 -5.45
CA LEU A 169 2.29 6.01 -6.35
C LEU A 169 2.09 7.50 -6.59
N TRP A 170 1.32 8.19 -5.74
CA TRP A 170 1.01 9.60 -5.93
C TRP A 170 2.27 10.48 -6.00
N HIS A 171 3.30 10.18 -5.20
CA HIS A 171 4.59 10.87 -5.25
C HIS A 171 5.26 10.84 -6.62
N PHE A 172 5.02 9.83 -7.46
CA PHE A 172 5.59 9.71 -8.80
C PHE A 172 4.69 10.29 -9.91
N GLU A 173 3.49 10.73 -9.57
CA GLU A 173 2.53 11.28 -10.53
C GLU A 173 2.62 12.81 -10.65
N TYR A 174 2.89 13.48 -9.53
CA TYR A 174 2.87 14.94 -9.41
C TYR A 174 4.24 15.67 -9.46
N PRO A 175 5.42 15.02 -9.58
CA PRO A 175 6.65 15.76 -9.86
C PRO A 175 6.51 16.51 -11.18
N ASP A 176 6.67 17.84 -11.15
CA ASP A 176 6.81 18.69 -12.33
C ASP A 176 8.23 19.25 -12.38
N PRO A 177 9.16 18.60 -13.07
CA PRO A 177 10.56 19.04 -13.17
C PRO A 177 10.70 20.31 -14.01
N ARG A 178 9.64 20.80 -14.65
CA ARG A 178 9.60 22.12 -15.27
C ARG A 178 9.35 23.23 -14.24
N ASN A 179 8.95 22.88 -13.02
CA ASN A 179 8.79 23.80 -11.91
C ASN A 179 9.25 23.14 -10.59
N PRO A 180 10.57 22.86 -10.46
CA PRO A 180 11.12 22.24 -9.25
C PRO A 180 10.91 23.18 -8.06
N ARG A 181 10.18 22.73 -7.05
CA ARG A 181 10.00 23.50 -5.81
C ARG A 181 11.13 23.19 -4.84
N PRO A 182 11.75 24.21 -4.20
CA PRO A 182 12.71 23.97 -3.13
C PRO A 182 12.13 23.00 -2.08
N GLY A 183 12.89 21.96 -1.73
CA GLY A 183 12.46 20.91 -0.79
C GLY A 183 11.72 19.72 -1.40
N GLN A 184 11.53 19.64 -2.73
CA GLN A 184 11.02 18.42 -3.37
C GLN A 184 12.07 17.31 -3.38
N LEU A 185 11.63 16.07 -3.12
CA LEU A 185 12.44 14.87 -3.25
C LEU A 185 12.84 14.64 -4.71
N ALA A 186 14.12 14.37 -4.96
CA ALA A 186 14.60 13.83 -6.22
C ALA A 186 14.16 12.36 -6.33
N LEU A 187 13.17 12.08 -7.18
CA LEU A 187 12.53 10.77 -7.30
C LEU A 187 13.04 9.95 -8.49
N GLU A 188 13.93 10.52 -9.31
CA GLU A 188 14.46 9.89 -10.53
C GLU A 188 15.14 8.55 -10.20
N GLY A 189 16.04 8.53 -9.21
CA GLY A 189 16.77 7.32 -8.83
C GLY A 189 15.87 6.23 -8.22
N GLU A 190 14.85 6.61 -7.43
CA GLU A 190 13.83 5.67 -6.94
C GLU A 190 12.96 5.15 -8.08
N ALA A 191 12.56 6.03 -9.01
CA ALA A 191 11.75 5.68 -10.17
C ALA A 191 12.48 4.71 -11.11
N GLU A 192 13.78 4.91 -11.33
CA GLU A 192 14.61 3.99 -12.10
C GLU A 192 14.73 2.62 -11.43
N ARG A 193 14.93 2.58 -10.11
CA ARG A 193 14.95 1.33 -9.33
C ARG A 193 13.63 0.58 -9.44
N ILE A 194 12.49 1.26 -9.27
CA ILE A 194 11.16 0.65 -9.41
C ILE A 194 10.95 0.15 -10.84
N ALA A 195 11.32 0.93 -11.86
CA ALA A 195 11.21 0.52 -13.25
C ALA A 195 12.06 -0.71 -13.58
N ALA A 196 13.30 -0.78 -13.06
CA ALA A 196 14.19 -1.93 -13.20
C ALA A 196 13.64 -3.18 -12.49
N LEU A 197 13.11 -3.01 -11.27
CA LEU A 197 12.43 -4.05 -10.49
C LEU A 197 11.26 -4.67 -11.26
N ILE A 198 10.40 -3.84 -11.86
CA ILE A 198 9.28 -4.29 -12.69
C ILE A 198 9.80 -5.07 -13.90
N ARG A 199 10.80 -4.55 -14.63
CA ARG A 199 11.38 -5.22 -15.81
C ARG A 199 11.92 -6.60 -15.44
N ARG A 200 12.77 -6.69 -14.42
CA ARG A 200 13.39 -7.94 -13.97
C ARG A 200 12.35 -9.01 -13.59
N ASN A 201 11.29 -8.62 -12.91
CA ASN A 201 10.23 -9.55 -12.51
C ASN A 201 9.33 -10.01 -13.67
N LEU A 202 9.29 -9.28 -14.79
CA LEU A 202 8.53 -9.67 -15.98
C LEU A 202 9.35 -10.53 -16.95
N THR A 203 10.65 -10.27 -17.06
CA THR A 203 11.56 -11.01 -17.97
C THR A 203 12.05 -12.33 -17.39
N SER A 204 12.15 -12.45 -16.07
CA SER A 204 12.60 -13.69 -15.42
C SER A 204 11.64 -14.87 -15.65
N HIS A 205 12.19 -16.09 -15.61
CA HIS A 205 11.42 -17.35 -15.60
C HIS A 205 10.67 -17.52 -14.27
N ARG A 206 9.62 -16.72 -14.06
CA ARG A 206 8.74 -16.79 -12.88
C ARG A 206 7.39 -17.42 -13.23
N PRO A 207 6.73 -18.08 -12.27
CA PRO A 207 5.39 -18.63 -12.46
C PRO A 207 4.38 -17.57 -12.94
N ALA A 208 3.41 -17.97 -13.76
CA ALA A 208 2.42 -17.06 -14.34
C ALA A 208 1.66 -16.23 -13.28
N LYS A 209 1.38 -16.82 -12.11
CA LYS A 209 0.75 -16.15 -10.96
C LYS A 209 1.59 -14.97 -10.44
N VAL A 210 2.92 -15.12 -10.41
CA VAL A 210 3.86 -14.06 -10.01
C VAL A 210 3.98 -13.00 -11.10
N LYS A 211 4.02 -13.39 -12.38
CA LYS A 211 4.03 -12.41 -13.48
C LYS A 211 2.76 -11.55 -13.50
N ARG A 212 1.59 -12.13 -13.18
CA ARG A 212 0.31 -11.40 -13.13
C ARG A 212 0.34 -10.20 -12.17
N LYS A 213 0.98 -10.34 -11.00
CA LYS A 213 1.10 -9.21 -10.06
C LYS A 213 1.99 -8.09 -10.57
N TRP A 214 3.11 -8.43 -11.20
CA TRP A 214 4.01 -7.43 -11.77
C TRP A 214 3.47 -6.79 -13.06
N LEU A 215 2.65 -7.51 -13.82
CA LEU A 215 1.92 -6.94 -14.97
C LEU A 215 0.92 -5.87 -14.52
N TRP A 216 0.20 -6.14 -13.42
CA TRP A 216 -0.69 -5.16 -12.80
C TRP A 216 0.10 -3.95 -12.29
N PHE A 217 1.18 -4.19 -11.54
CA PHE A 217 1.99 -3.11 -10.98
C PHE A 217 2.63 -2.25 -12.07
N ARG A 218 3.12 -2.86 -13.17
CA ARG A 218 3.58 -2.12 -14.37
C ARG A 218 2.50 -1.20 -14.93
N ALA A 219 1.27 -1.68 -15.04
CA ALA A 219 0.16 -0.88 -15.57
C ALA A 219 -0.18 0.29 -14.64
N SER A 220 -0.11 0.08 -13.32
CA SER A 220 -0.26 1.14 -12.31
C SER A 220 0.88 2.17 -12.43
N TRP A 221 2.13 1.70 -12.41
CA TRP A 221 3.34 2.51 -12.57
C TRP A 221 3.28 3.40 -13.81
N ASN A 222 3.10 2.80 -14.99
CA ASN A 222 3.05 3.51 -16.26
C ASN A 222 1.91 4.53 -16.32
N ARG A 223 0.82 4.31 -15.59
CA ARG A 223 -0.28 5.28 -15.50
C ARG A 223 0.13 6.49 -14.67
N SER A 224 0.75 6.25 -13.51
CA SER A 224 1.21 7.31 -12.60
C SER A 224 2.28 8.19 -13.26
N VAL A 225 3.35 7.59 -13.79
CA VAL A 225 4.46 8.36 -14.39
C VAL A 225 4.11 9.02 -15.74
N ARG A 226 3.00 8.63 -16.38
CA ARG A 226 2.57 9.22 -17.66
C ARG A 226 2.12 10.67 -17.53
N ARG A 227 1.62 11.10 -16.37
CA ARG A 227 0.93 12.40 -16.22
C ARG A 227 1.76 13.58 -16.69
N HIS A 228 3.03 13.63 -16.30
CA HIS A 228 3.99 14.61 -16.80
C HIS A 228 4.99 14.03 -17.82
N GLY A 229 5.09 12.70 -17.91
CA GLY A 229 5.89 12.01 -18.92
C GLY A 229 7.40 12.09 -18.69
N VAL A 230 7.82 12.45 -17.48
CA VAL A 230 9.22 12.69 -17.14
C VAL A 230 9.89 11.41 -16.63
N LEU A 231 9.20 10.68 -15.75
CA LEU A 231 9.76 9.47 -15.16
C LEU A 231 9.62 8.27 -16.11
N THR A 232 10.61 7.37 -16.05
CA THR A 232 10.78 6.25 -16.97
C THR A 232 9.58 5.28 -16.95
N LYS A 233 8.92 5.14 -18.10
CA LYS A 233 7.92 4.09 -18.34
C LYS A 233 8.61 2.73 -18.51
N VAL A 234 7.89 1.68 -18.16
CA VAL A 234 8.31 0.30 -18.45
C VAL A 234 7.54 -0.21 -19.67
N PRO A 235 8.18 -0.37 -20.84
CA PRO A 235 7.50 -0.81 -22.05
C PRO A 235 6.94 -2.24 -21.92
N ARG A 236 6.06 -2.63 -22.85
CA ARG A 236 5.73 -4.05 -23.00
C ARG A 236 6.98 -4.76 -23.52
N ALA A 237 7.32 -5.91 -22.93
CA ALA A 237 8.31 -6.79 -23.54
C ALA A 237 7.75 -7.22 -24.89
N THR A 238 8.50 -6.96 -25.96
CA THR A 238 8.28 -7.52 -27.31
C THR A 238 8.57 -9.00 -27.30
#